data_AF-P39283-F1
#
_entry.id   AF-P39283-F1
#
_cell.length_a   1.000
_cell.length_b   1.000
_cell.length_c   1.000
_cell.angle_alpha   90.00
_cell.angle_beta   90.00
_cell.angle_gamma   90.00
#
_symmetry.space_group_name_H-M   'P 1'
#
loop_
_entity.id
_entity.type
_entity.pdbx_description
1 polymer ?
#
loop_
_entity_poly.entity_id
_entity_poly.type
_entity_poly.pdbx_seq_one_letter_code
_entity_poly.pdbx_strand_id
1 'polypeptide(L)'
;MDDTSRDPAITEDEIRALQFSAGDVAEIEQTILSFVDACHTRKVAMVVGSTINTLKDRDGKRWGNLPDIYCAYLIRCLVFRGELVGYGDLFRMRYSEIKRPVTL
;
A
#
# COMPACT_ATOMS: atom_id res chain seq x y z
N MET A 1 2.54 17.28 -20.10
CA MET A 1 3.78 16.94 -19.38
C MET A 1 3.58 15.54 -18.84
N ASP A 2 4.34 14.56 -19.34
CA ASP A 2 4.40 13.27 -18.66
C ASP A 2 5.19 13.50 -17.39
N ASP A 3 4.50 13.57 -16.25
CA ASP A 3 5.16 13.53 -14.97
C ASP A 3 5.72 12.11 -14.79
N THR A 4 6.96 11.95 -15.25
CA THR A 4 7.72 10.70 -15.15
C THR A 4 8.38 10.55 -13.79
N SER A 5 8.19 11.48 -12.87
CA SER A 5 8.76 11.39 -11.55
C SER A 5 8.19 10.20 -10.79
N ARG A 6 9.05 9.59 -9.96
CA ARG A 6 8.63 8.60 -8.98
C ARG A 6 7.98 9.31 -7.81
N ASP A 7 6.97 8.68 -7.24
CA ASP A 7 6.44 9.06 -5.94
C ASP A 7 7.60 9.05 -4.92
N PRO A 8 7.63 10.01 -3.99
CA PRO A 8 8.67 10.07 -2.98
C PRO A 8 8.71 8.78 -2.16
N ALA A 9 9.91 8.23 -2.00
CA ALA A 9 10.11 7.09 -1.14
C ALA A 9 10.10 7.57 0.32
N ILE A 10 9.29 6.91 1.16
CA ILE A 10 9.33 7.14 2.60
C ILE A 10 10.69 6.69 3.16
N THR A 11 11.28 7.53 4.01
CA THR A 11 12.55 7.29 4.68
C THR A 11 12.37 6.48 5.96
N GLU A 12 13.46 5.89 6.47
CA GLU A 12 13.41 5.13 7.72
C GLU A 12 13.02 6.02 8.92
N ASP A 13 13.48 7.26 8.97
CA ASP A 13 13.14 8.20 10.03
C ASP A 13 11.65 8.58 10.00
N GLU A 14 11.06 8.76 8.80
CA GLU A 14 9.62 8.96 8.65
C GLU A 14 8.82 7.73 9.08
N ILE A 15 9.29 6.52 8.76
CA ILE A 15 8.65 5.27 9.24
C ILE A 15 8.67 5.20 10.76
N ARG A 16 9.82 5.50 11.39
CA ARG A 16 9.97 5.50 12.86
C ARG A 16 9.07 6.55 13.51
N ALA A 17 8.93 7.72 12.89
CA ALA A 17 8.09 8.81 13.39
C ALA A 17 6.59 8.48 13.40
N LEU A 18 6.12 7.52 12.59
CA LEU A 18 4.73 7.08 12.59
C LEU A 18 4.34 6.32 13.86
N GLN A 19 5.30 5.73 14.58
CA GLN A 19 5.10 4.98 15.82
C GLN A 19 4.05 3.85 15.71
N PHE A 20 3.86 3.29 14.51
CA PHE A 20 2.97 2.14 14.31
C PHE A 20 3.51 0.90 15.02
N SER A 21 2.67 0.29 15.84
CA SER A 21 2.91 -1.02 16.43
C SER A 21 2.84 -2.14 15.38
N ALA A 22 3.37 -3.32 15.70
CA ALA A 22 3.22 -4.49 14.81
C ALA A 22 1.76 -4.83 14.50
N GLY A 23 0.84 -4.59 15.45
CA GLY A 23 -0.60 -4.75 15.25
C GLY A 23 -1.19 -3.72 14.27
N ASP A 24 -0.71 -2.47 14.33
CA ASP A 24 -1.09 -1.43 13.35
C ASP A 24 -0.65 -1.82 11.94
N VAL A 25 0.61 -2.25 11.79
CA VAL A 25 1.16 -2.66 10.49
C VAL A 25 0.37 -3.85 9.92
N ALA A 26 0.11 -4.87 10.75
CA ALA A 26 -0.68 -6.03 10.33
C ALA A 26 -2.10 -5.65 9.90
N GLU A 27 -2.75 -4.69 10.58
CA GLU A 27 -4.09 -4.22 10.21
C GLU A 27 -4.09 -3.47 8.87
N ILE A 28 -3.07 -2.64 8.61
CA ILE A 28 -2.92 -1.96 7.32
C ILE A 28 -2.69 -3.00 6.21
N GLU A 29 -1.78 -3.94 6.42
CA GLU A 29 -1.47 -4.99 5.44
C GLU A 29 -2.69 -5.86 5.13
N GLN A 30 -3.44 -6.30 6.15
CA GLN A 30 -4.67 -7.05 5.94
C GLN A 30 -5.72 -6.24 5.18
N THR A 31 -5.80 -4.94 5.44
CA THR A 31 -6.71 -4.06 4.72
C THR A 31 -6.29 -3.91 3.24
N ILE A 32 -5.00 -3.72 2.94
CA ILE A 32 -4.46 -3.77 1.57
C ILE A 32 -4.83 -5.08 0.88
N LEU A 33 -4.56 -6.19 1.56
CA LEU A 33 -4.79 -7.55 1.09
C LEU A 33 -6.27 -7.88 0.85
N SER A 34 -7.19 -7.12 1.45
CA SER A 34 -8.64 -7.27 1.24
C SER A 34 -9.14 -6.65 -0.08
N PHE A 35 -8.36 -5.74 -0.70
CA PHE A 35 -8.74 -5.05 -1.94
C PHE A 35 -8.20 -5.71 -3.22
N VAL A 36 -7.50 -6.84 -3.08
CA VAL A 36 -6.80 -7.52 -4.16
C VAL A 36 -7.16 -8.99 -4.21
N ASP A 37 -7.48 -9.47 -5.41
CA ASP A 37 -7.76 -10.86 -5.71
C ASP A 37 -6.71 -11.42 -6.68
N ALA A 38 -6.79 -12.72 -7.02
CA ALA A 38 -5.83 -13.37 -7.91
C ALA A 38 -6.19 -13.21 -9.41
N CYS A 39 -7.43 -12.86 -9.70
CA CYS A 39 -7.99 -12.83 -11.06
C CYS A 39 -7.64 -11.54 -11.79
N HIS A 40 -7.76 -10.39 -11.11
CA HIS A 40 -7.60 -9.08 -11.72
C HIS A 40 -6.50 -8.27 -11.06
N THR A 41 -5.75 -7.54 -11.87
CA THR A 41 -4.84 -6.52 -11.37
C THR A 41 -5.63 -5.30 -10.89
N ARG A 42 -5.12 -4.63 -9.86
CA ARG A 42 -5.66 -3.39 -9.31
C ARG A 42 -4.59 -2.32 -9.29
N LYS A 43 -4.95 -1.10 -9.67
CA LYS A 43 -4.05 0.06 -9.60
C LYS A 43 -3.60 0.28 -8.16
N VAL A 44 -2.30 0.45 -7.94
CA VAL A 44 -1.74 0.69 -6.60
C VAL A 44 -2.37 1.94 -5.97
N ALA A 45 -2.52 3.03 -6.74
CA ALA A 45 -3.18 4.25 -6.25
C ALA A 45 -4.63 4.01 -5.76
N MET A 46 -5.36 3.11 -6.42
CA MET A 46 -6.71 2.73 -6.00
C MET A 46 -6.68 1.97 -4.68
N VAL A 47 -5.81 0.95 -4.58
CA VAL A 47 -5.69 0.13 -3.37
C VAL A 47 -5.28 1.00 -2.18
N VAL A 48 -4.28 1.87 -2.35
CA VAL A 48 -3.84 2.80 -1.31
C VAL A 48 -4.98 3.71 -0.85
N GLY A 49 -5.70 4.35 -1.79
CA GLY A 49 -6.84 5.20 -1.45
C GLY A 49 -7.96 4.44 -0.72
N SER A 50 -8.31 3.24 -1.19
CA SER A 50 -9.31 2.38 -0.57
C SER A 50 -8.91 1.93 0.83
N THR A 51 -7.63 1.57 1.03
CA THR A 51 -7.07 1.21 2.34
C THR A 51 -7.18 2.36 3.32
N ILE A 52 -6.72 3.56 2.94
CA ILE A 52 -6.73 4.73 3.83
C ILE A 52 -8.15 5.10 4.21
N ASN A 53 -9.07 5.17 3.24
CA ASN A 53 -10.46 5.52 3.51
C ASN A 53 -11.11 4.50 4.45
N THR A 54 -10.92 3.20 4.18
CA THR A 54 -11.49 2.13 5.01
C THR A 54 -10.98 2.17 6.45
N LEU A 55 -9.69 2.43 6.64
CA LEU A 55 -9.11 2.55 7.98
C LEU A 55 -9.61 3.80 8.69
N LYS A 56 -9.65 4.96 8.02
CA LYS A 56 -10.18 6.21 8.58
C LYS A 56 -11.67 6.13 8.93
N ASP A 57 -12.46 5.41 8.14
CA ASP A 57 -13.88 5.19 8.43
C ASP A 57 -14.08 4.30 9.68
N ARG A 58 -13.17 3.35 9.92
CA ARG A 58 -13.19 2.50 11.12
C ARG A 58 -12.72 3.24 12.37
N ASP A 59 -11.62 3.98 12.27
CA ASP A 59 -11.05 4.76 13.36
C ASP A 59 -10.29 5.99 12.83
N GLY A 60 -11.02 7.08 12.62
CA GLY A 60 -10.46 8.32 12.10
C GLY A 60 -9.42 8.97 13.01
N LYS A 61 -9.46 8.69 14.33
CA LYS A 61 -8.49 9.24 15.29
C LYS A 61 -7.15 8.52 15.16
N ARG A 62 -7.16 7.19 15.04
CA ARG A 62 -5.95 6.38 14.89
C ARG A 62 -5.32 6.52 13.51
N TRP A 63 -6.15 6.56 12.46
CA TRP A 63 -5.67 6.52 11.07
C TRP A 63 -5.68 7.86 10.34
N GLY A 64 -6.06 8.96 11.03
CA GLY A 64 -6.19 10.29 10.44
C GLY A 64 -4.95 10.76 9.66
N ASN A 65 -3.75 10.38 10.15
CA ASN A 65 -2.46 10.77 9.59
C ASN A 65 -1.74 9.66 8.81
N LEU A 66 -2.43 8.57 8.43
CA LEU A 66 -1.81 7.49 7.66
C LEU A 66 -1.36 8.01 6.27
N PRO A 67 -0.04 8.04 5.97
CA PRO A 67 0.45 8.51 4.68
C PRO A 67 0.24 7.49 3.57
N ASP A 68 -0.15 7.95 2.39
CA ASP A 68 -0.25 7.15 1.18
C ASP A 68 1.09 6.51 0.79
N ILE A 69 2.19 7.25 0.93
CA ILE A 69 3.55 6.74 0.68
C ILE A 69 3.94 5.59 1.62
N TYR A 70 3.37 5.54 2.83
CA TYR A 70 3.58 4.43 3.76
C TYR A 70 2.80 3.18 3.33
N CYS A 71 1.54 3.34 2.91
CA CYS A 71 0.78 2.25 2.31
C CYS A 71 1.47 1.71 1.04
N ALA A 72 2.00 2.59 0.19
CA ALA A 72 2.77 2.20 -0.99
C ALA A 72 4.06 1.45 -0.61
N TYR A 73 4.73 1.85 0.47
CA TYR A 73 5.87 1.12 1.03
C TYR A 73 5.48 -0.29 1.48
N LEU A 74 4.39 -0.44 2.24
CA LEU A 74 3.92 -1.77 2.66
C LEU A 74 3.52 -2.65 1.48
N ILE A 75 2.93 -2.08 0.42
CA ILE A 75 2.67 -2.81 -0.84
C ILE A 75 3.98 -3.34 -1.44
N ARG A 76 5.04 -2.53 -1.50
CA ARG A 76 6.35 -3.00 -1.98
C ARG A 76 6.92 -4.12 -1.10
N CYS A 77 6.77 -4.03 0.23
CA CYS A 77 7.16 -5.08 1.15
C CYS A 77 6.37 -6.38 0.95
N LEU A 78 5.05 -6.30 0.70
CA LEU A 78 4.19 -7.45 0.40
C LEU A 78 4.58 -8.10 -0.93
N VAL A 79 4.93 -7.31 -1.96
CA VAL A 79 5.46 -7.84 -3.22
C VAL A 79 6.81 -8.52 -3.01
N PHE A 80 7.71 -7.91 -2.24
CA PHE A 80 9.01 -8.51 -1.91
C PHE A 80 8.86 -9.84 -1.15
N ARG A 81 7.88 -9.95 -0.26
CA ARG A 81 7.54 -11.19 0.47
C ARG A 81 6.80 -12.23 -0.37
N GLY A 82 6.44 -11.92 -1.61
CA GLY A 82 5.67 -12.80 -2.48
C GLY A 82 4.19 -12.92 -2.10
N GLU A 83 3.68 -12.06 -1.21
CA GLU A 83 2.26 -12.01 -0.86
C GLU A 83 1.42 -11.27 -1.92
N LEU A 84 2.09 -10.45 -2.73
CA LEU A 84 1.54 -9.77 -3.90
C LEU A 84 2.46 -9.95 -5.12
N VAL A 85 1.86 -9.87 -6.30
CA VAL A 85 2.58 -9.73 -7.56
C VAL A 85 2.43 -8.29 -8.04
N GLY A 86 3.55 -7.60 -8.27
CA GLY A 86 3.57 -6.23 -8.77
C GLY A 86 3.84 -6.14 -10.27
N TYR A 87 3.23 -5.16 -10.93
CA TYR A 87 3.39 -4.83 -12.34
C TYR A 87 3.68 -3.33 -12.52
N GLY A 88 4.57 -3.00 -13.46
CA GLY A 88 5.00 -1.61 -13.71
C GLY A 88 6.01 -1.11 -12.67
N ASP A 89 6.14 0.22 -12.56
CA ASP A 89 7.01 0.85 -11.56
C ASP A 89 6.22 1.06 -10.25
N LEU A 90 6.47 0.23 -9.22
CA LEU A 90 5.82 0.33 -7.91
C LEU A 90 6.20 1.60 -7.12
N PHE A 91 7.13 2.41 -7.63
CA PHE A 91 7.38 3.77 -7.16
C PHE A 91 6.55 4.80 -7.92
N ARG A 92 5.59 4.37 -8.75
CA ARG A 92 4.62 5.20 -9.46
C ARG A 92 3.22 4.60 -9.28
N MET A 93 2.53 4.91 -8.19
CA MET A 93 1.25 4.31 -7.78
C MET A 93 0.18 4.37 -8.88
N ARG A 94 0.15 5.46 -9.66
CA ARG A 94 -0.81 5.65 -10.77
C ARG A 94 -0.53 4.75 -11.98
N TYR A 95 0.73 4.31 -12.14
CA TYR A 95 1.21 3.53 -13.28
C TYR A 95 1.60 2.10 -12.92
N SER A 96 1.33 1.68 -11.69
CA SER A 96 1.58 0.33 -11.22
C SER A 96 0.30 -0.38 -10.82
N GLU A 97 0.37 -1.70 -10.88
CA GLU A 97 -0.72 -2.58 -10.50
C GLU A 97 -0.22 -3.73 -9.63
N ILE A 98 -1.11 -4.26 -8.81
CA ILE A 98 -0.88 -5.40 -7.94
C ILE A 98 -2.03 -6.40 -8.03
N LYS A 99 -1.74 -7.67 -7.74
CA LYS A 99 -2.74 -8.71 -7.50
C LYS A 99 -2.21 -9.77 -6.55
N ARG A 100 -3.08 -10.66 -6.06
CA ARG A 100 -2.62 -11.84 -5.30
C ARG A 100 -1.94 -12.86 -6.23
N PRO A 101 -0.90 -13.56 -5.76
CA PRO A 101 -0.38 -14.73 -6.46
C PRO A 101 -1.47 -15.76 -6.71
N VAL A 102 -1.36 -16.50 -7.81
CA VAL A 102 -2.20 -17.68 -8.03
C VAL A 102 -1.58 -18.81 -7.21
N THR A 103 -2.29 -19.26 -6.18
CA THR A 103 -1.93 -20.50 -5.48
C THR A 103 -2.24 -21.66 -6.43
N LEU A 104 -1.21 -22.40 -6.84
CA LEU A 104 -1.34 -23.65 -7.60
C LEU A 104 -1.77 -24.80 -6.67
#